data_AF-A0A2D5S428-F1
#
_entry.id   AF-A0A2D5S428-F1
#
_cell.length_a   1.000
_cell.length_b   1.000
_cell.length_c   1.000
_cell.angle_alpha   90.00
_cell.angle_beta   90.00
_cell.angle_gamma   90.00
#
_symmetry.space_group_name_H-M   'P 1'
#
loop_
_entity.id
_entity.type
_entity.pdbx_description
1 polymer ?
#
loop_
_entity_poly.entity_id
_entity_poly.type
_entity_poly.pdbx_seq_one_letter_code
_entity_poly.pdbx_strand_id
1 'polypeptide(L)'
;MQHHSMASLPRLLVIAVALLGIRTAAFGQGASGEVPDPLGLRATGELFDRYLELEDSDWLLIEAIHDDYLADFETLRNGPIADFLKVGRELRASNTGMMPSLKQLEGYFDGWRSVVGSVHRLDERFFASVKATLGEEAVEGVERARLVRRRQADAASVMGGLSLRDTSLDDVFWSMTPAAEEVAAVDDVLRGLESSTPRLVRAVAVGTVESILEVARRLDRAGYGGVTEADMNDGDRGREIM
;
A
#
# COMPACT_ATOMS: atom_id res chain seq x y z
N MET A 1 -5.82 22.36 -40.79
CA MET A 1 -4.85 21.30 -40.46
C MET A 1 -3.89 21.86 -39.43
N GLN A 2 -4.15 21.57 -38.15
CA GLN A 2 -3.29 22.02 -37.05
C GLN A 2 -2.09 21.09 -36.97
N HIS A 3 -0.90 21.63 -37.22
CA HIS A 3 0.36 20.93 -37.02
C HIS A 3 0.61 20.82 -35.51
N HIS A 4 0.27 19.68 -34.90
CA HIS A 4 0.80 19.33 -33.60
C HIS A 4 2.32 19.15 -33.75
N SER A 5 3.06 20.14 -33.26
CA SER A 5 4.52 20.16 -33.27
C SER A 5 5.07 19.00 -32.44
N MET A 6 5.92 18.16 -33.05
CA MET A 6 6.70 17.07 -32.39
C MET A 6 7.61 17.56 -31.24
N ALA A 7 7.64 18.86 -30.94
CA ALA A 7 8.40 19.46 -29.85
C ALA A 7 7.75 19.33 -28.45
N SER A 8 6.52 18.80 -28.33
CA SER A 8 5.82 18.62 -27.04
C SER A 8 6.23 17.35 -26.29
N LEU A 9 6.55 16.26 -27.01
CA LEU A 9 6.99 14.97 -26.46
C LEU A 9 8.24 15.04 -25.56
N PRO A 10 9.34 15.70 -25.98
CA PRO A 10 10.53 15.80 -25.12
C PRO A 10 10.31 16.72 -23.90
N ARG A 11 9.40 17.71 -24.00
CA ARG A 11 9.04 18.58 -22.86
C ARG A 11 8.21 17.83 -21.81
N LEU A 12 7.26 17.00 -22.23
CA LEU A 12 6.50 16.10 -21.34
C LEU A 12 7.42 15.11 -20.62
N LEU A 13 8.42 14.57 -21.32
CA LEU A 13 9.41 13.66 -20.73
C LEU A 13 10.28 14.34 -19.67
N VAL A 14 10.71 15.60 -19.91
CA VAL A 14 11.52 16.37 -18.95
C VAL A 14 10.71 16.77 -17.71
N ILE A 15 9.42 17.09 -17.89
CA ILE A 15 8.51 17.36 -16.77
C ILE A 15 8.24 16.09 -15.95
N ALA A 16 8.06 14.93 -16.61
CA ALA A 16 7.91 13.64 -15.94
C ALA A 16 9.14 13.25 -15.11
N VAL A 17 10.36 13.51 -15.61
CA VAL A 17 11.61 13.24 -14.87
C VAL A 17 11.84 14.25 -13.73
N ALA A 18 11.45 15.52 -13.90
CA ALA A 18 11.60 16.54 -12.86
C ALA A 18 10.59 16.39 -11.70
N LEU A 19 9.39 15.88 -11.95
CA LEU A 19 8.34 15.71 -10.94
C LEU A 19 8.50 14.46 -10.07
N LEU A 20 9.27 13.47 -10.51
CA LEU A 20 9.65 12.30 -9.70
C LEU A 20 10.58 12.65 -8.51
N GLY A 21 11.11 13.88 -8.46
CA GLY A 21 12.15 14.26 -7.50
C GLY A 21 11.67 14.84 -6.16
N ILE A 22 10.44 15.35 -6.04
CA ILE A 22 10.04 16.09 -4.83
C ILE A 22 8.53 15.97 -4.58
N ARG A 23 8.09 15.02 -3.74
CA ARG A 23 6.96 15.20 -2.82
C ARG A 23 7.09 14.29 -1.60
N THR A 24 7.38 14.87 -0.45
CA THR A 24 7.17 14.25 0.87
C THR A 24 5.77 14.61 1.34
N ALA A 25 4.82 13.68 1.27
CA ALA A 25 3.48 13.88 1.83
C ALA A 25 3.53 13.87 3.37
N ALA A 26 2.78 14.77 4.00
CA ALA A 26 2.65 14.87 5.45
C ALA A 26 1.88 13.65 5.99
N PHE A 27 2.53 12.89 6.86
CA PHE A 27 2.03 11.61 7.37
C PHE A 27 1.08 11.79 8.55
N GLY A 28 -0.06 11.10 8.49
CA GLY A 28 -0.89 10.85 9.67
C GLY A 28 -0.17 9.93 10.67
N GLN A 29 -0.51 10.04 11.95
CA GLN A 29 -0.06 9.12 13.00
C GLN A 29 -0.65 7.70 12.79
N GLY A 30 -0.24 7.01 11.73
CA GLY A 30 -0.62 5.65 11.37
C GLY A 30 0.40 4.61 11.84
N ALA A 31 0.20 3.34 11.47
CA ALA A 31 0.96 2.13 11.84
C ALA A 31 2.46 2.12 11.44
N SER A 32 3.11 3.29 11.38
CA SER A 32 4.45 3.55 10.85
C SER A 32 4.65 3.00 9.44
N GLY A 33 3.55 2.75 8.72
CA GLY A 33 3.58 2.16 7.41
C GLY A 33 3.84 0.65 7.35
N GLU A 34 3.57 -0.09 8.42
CA GLU A 34 3.64 -1.57 8.37
C GLU A 34 2.34 -2.19 7.83
N VAL A 35 1.25 -1.43 7.89
CA VAL A 35 -0.12 -1.79 7.49
C VAL A 35 -0.75 -0.57 6.78
N PRO A 36 -1.67 -0.76 5.82
CA PRO A 36 -2.34 0.37 5.18
C PRO A 36 -3.19 1.16 6.17
N ASP A 37 -3.20 2.48 6.04
CA ASP A 37 -4.10 3.37 6.76
C ASP A 37 -5.52 3.33 6.16
N PRO A 38 -6.56 3.73 6.93
CA PRO A 38 -7.92 3.82 6.40
C PRO A 38 -8.00 4.85 5.27
N LEU A 39 -8.89 4.61 4.31
CA LEU A 39 -9.25 5.62 3.32
C LEU A 39 -10.08 6.72 4.02
N GLY A 40 -9.55 7.92 4.18
CA GLY A 40 -10.29 9.05 4.75
C GLY A 40 -11.26 9.67 3.75
N LEU A 41 -12.30 10.39 4.22
CA LEU A 41 -13.38 10.90 3.37
C LEU A 41 -12.89 11.80 2.23
N ARG A 42 -11.94 12.70 2.49
CA ARG A 42 -11.30 13.52 1.45
C ARG A 42 -10.63 12.66 0.37
N ALA A 43 -9.91 11.62 0.78
CA ALA A 43 -9.22 10.73 -0.16
C ALA A 43 -10.22 9.86 -0.94
N THR A 44 -11.36 9.51 -0.34
CA THR A 44 -12.50 8.89 -1.04
C THR A 44 -13.05 9.84 -2.12
N GLY A 45 -13.25 11.11 -1.77
CA GLY A 45 -13.53 12.23 -2.69
C GLY A 45 -12.65 12.23 -3.92
N GLU A 46 -11.37 12.47 -3.68
CA GLU A 46 -10.33 12.56 -4.72
C GLU A 46 -10.19 11.28 -5.57
N LEU A 47 -10.67 10.15 -5.09
CA LEU A 47 -10.62 8.88 -5.79
C LEU A 47 -11.85 8.68 -6.69
N PHE A 48 -13.04 9.03 -6.20
CA PHE A 48 -14.27 8.94 -6.98
C PHE A 48 -14.38 10.04 -8.04
N ASP A 49 -13.94 11.26 -7.74
CA ASP A 49 -13.97 12.38 -8.68
C ASP A 49 -13.15 12.14 -9.96
N ARG A 50 -12.23 11.15 -9.95
CA ARG A 50 -11.48 10.74 -11.14
C ARG A 50 -12.35 10.05 -12.19
N TYR A 51 -13.42 9.39 -11.75
CA TYR A 51 -14.15 8.43 -12.58
C TYR A 51 -15.67 8.60 -12.53
N LEU A 52 -16.19 9.39 -11.61
CA LEU A 52 -17.62 9.55 -11.35
C LEU A 52 -17.97 11.03 -11.27
N GLU A 53 -19.11 11.39 -11.84
CA GLU A 53 -19.77 12.65 -11.61
C GLU A 53 -20.85 12.40 -10.54
N LEU A 54 -20.55 12.75 -9.29
CA LEU A 54 -21.44 12.50 -8.16
C LEU A 54 -22.24 13.75 -7.79
N GLU A 55 -23.54 13.59 -7.58
CA GLU A 55 -24.39 14.66 -7.07
C GLU A 55 -24.29 14.77 -5.53
N ASP A 56 -24.73 15.89 -4.96
CA ASP A 56 -24.74 16.09 -3.51
C ASP A 56 -25.50 14.97 -2.76
N SER A 57 -26.57 14.43 -3.36
CA SER A 57 -27.32 13.31 -2.77
C SER A 57 -26.53 12.00 -2.75
N ASP A 58 -25.68 11.76 -3.75
CA ASP A 58 -24.82 10.58 -3.80
C ASP A 58 -23.74 10.67 -2.72
N TRP A 59 -23.19 11.87 -2.51
CA TRP A 59 -22.22 12.13 -1.45
C TRP A 59 -22.77 11.85 -0.06
N LEU A 60 -24.02 12.25 0.24
CA LEU A 60 -24.65 11.93 1.52
C LEU A 60 -24.75 10.42 1.78
N LEU A 61 -25.00 9.64 0.73
CA LEU A 61 -25.05 8.18 0.82
C LEU A 61 -23.67 7.57 1.00
N ILE A 62 -22.66 8.07 0.28
CA ILE A 62 -21.27 7.63 0.40
C ILE A 62 -20.73 7.96 1.79
N GLU A 63 -21.03 9.14 2.35
CA GLU A 63 -20.64 9.54 3.70
C GLU A 63 -21.17 8.57 4.76
N ALA A 64 -22.45 8.19 4.69
CA ALA A 64 -23.02 7.22 5.60
C ALA A 64 -22.32 5.84 5.54
N ILE A 65 -22.01 5.36 4.32
CA ILE A 65 -21.26 4.10 4.12
C ILE A 65 -19.81 4.25 4.62
N HIS A 66 -19.23 5.45 4.48
CA HIS A 66 -17.87 5.76 4.91
C HIS A 66 -17.73 5.77 6.43
N ASP A 67 -18.73 6.31 7.14
CA ASP A 67 -18.78 6.28 8.61
C ASP A 67 -18.76 4.82 9.14
N ASP A 68 -19.56 3.94 8.55
CA ASP A 68 -19.56 2.50 8.88
C ASP A 68 -18.19 1.86 8.59
N TYR A 69 -17.57 2.20 7.46
CA TYR A 69 -16.22 1.75 7.11
C TYR A 69 -15.18 2.20 8.15
N LEU A 70 -15.23 3.46 8.59
CA LEU A 70 -14.30 3.98 9.59
C LEU A 70 -14.51 3.33 10.96
N ALA A 71 -15.75 3.04 11.35
CA ALA A 71 -16.05 2.34 12.60
C ALA A 71 -15.52 0.89 12.58
N ASP A 72 -15.70 0.18 11.46
CA ASP A 72 -15.11 -1.15 11.25
C ASP A 72 -13.57 -1.08 11.25
N PHE A 73 -12.99 -0.06 10.63
CA PHE A 73 -11.55 0.13 10.60
C PHE A 73 -11.00 0.42 12.00
N GLU A 74 -11.71 1.22 12.80
CA GLU A 74 -11.34 1.48 14.19
C GLU A 74 -11.32 0.18 15.02
N THR A 75 -12.28 -0.71 14.82
CA THR A 75 -12.29 -2.03 15.45
C THR A 75 -11.05 -2.84 15.05
N LEU A 76 -10.69 -2.81 13.76
CA LEU A 76 -9.47 -3.47 13.26
C LEU A 76 -8.19 -2.84 13.83
N ARG A 77 -8.16 -1.50 13.93
CA ARG A 77 -7.05 -0.71 14.48
C ARG A 77 -6.80 -1.05 15.94
N ASN A 78 -7.86 -1.06 16.74
CA ASN A 78 -7.79 -1.23 18.19
C ASN A 78 -7.62 -2.69 18.63
N GLY A 79 -7.87 -3.65 17.73
CA GLY A 79 -7.65 -5.08 17.98
C GLY A 79 -6.49 -5.64 17.14
N PRO A 80 -6.75 -6.35 16.03
CA PRO A 80 -5.72 -7.09 15.30
C PRO A 80 -4.50 -6.27 14.86
N ILE A 81 -4.66 -5.01 14.45
CA ILE A 81 -3.53 -4.15 14.07
C ILE A 81 -2.70 -3.80 15.32
N ALA A 82 -3.33 -3.42 16.43
CA ALA A 82 -2.63 -3.11 17.68
C ALA A 82 -1.83 -4.32 18.19
N ASP A 83 -2.41 -5.52 18.13
CA ASP A 83 -1.76 -6.78 18.51
C ASP A 83 -0.55 -7.07 17.61
N PHE A 84 -0.71 -6.96 16.30
CA PHE A 84 0.38 -7.14 15.35
C PHE A 84 1.53 -6.14 15.59
N LEU A 85 1.21 -4.85 15.74
CA LEU A 85 2.22 -3.81 16.00
C LEU A 85 2.92 -4.02 17.34
N LYS A 86 2.26 -4.61 18.33
CA LYS A 86 2.89 -4.99 19.60
C LYS A 86 3.95 -6.07 19.38
N VAL A 87 3.63 -7.12 18.61
CA VAL A 87 4.61 -8.15 18.23
C VAL A 87 5.80 -7.53 17.48
N GLY A 88 5.55 -6.61 16.55
CA GLY A 88 6.61 -5.90 15.82
C GLY A 88 7.52 -5.06 16.72
N ARG A 89 6.97 -4.40 17.74
CA ARG A 89 7.75 -3.66 18.75
C ARG A 89 8.57 -4.59 19.63
N GLU A 90 7.98 -5.70 20.09
CA GLU A 90 8.67 -6.70 20.90
C GLU A 90 9.85 -7.32 20.13
N LEU A 91 9.65 -7.65 18.85
CA LEU A 91 10.68 -8.17 17.96
C LEU A 91 11.86 -7.20 17.80
N ARG A 92 11.56 -5.90 17.64
CA ARG A 92 12.58 -4.85 17.56
C ARG A 92 13.29 -4.62 18.90
N ALA A 93 12.56 -4.65 20.01
CA ALA A 93 13.12 -4.45 21.34
C ALA A 93 14.00 -5.62 21.80
N SER A 94 13.69 -6.85 21.38
CA SER A 94 14.52 -8.03 21.64
C SER A 94 15.82 -8.07 20.80
N ASN A 95 15.91 -7.25 19.74
CA ASN A 95 17.07 -7.20 18.85
C ASN A 95 18.08 -6.13 19.25
N THR A 96 18.74 -6.32 20.40
CA THR A 96 19.90 -5.52 20.84
C THR A 96 21.17 -5.83 20.02
N GLY A 97 21.04 -5.98 18.69
CA GLY A 97 22.12 -6.41 17.79
C GLY A 97 22.09 -7.90 17.41
N MET A 98 21.11 -8.66 17.92
CA MET A 98 20.93 -10.09 17.62
C MET A 98 19.85 -10.33 16.56
N MET A 99 19.98 -11.42 15.81
CA MET A 99 19.00 -11.84 14.80
C MET A 99 17.83 -12.58 15.46
N PRO A 100 16.56 -12.23 15.16
CA PRO A 100 15.41 -12.98 15.64
C PRO A 100 15.45 -14.45 15.21
N SER A 101 14.83 -15.32 15.99
CA SER A 101 14.63 -16.70 15.55
C SER A 101 13.74 -16.76 14.30
N LEU A 102 13.97 -17.76 13.45
CA LEU A 102 13.16 -17.99 12.25
C LEU A 102 11.66 -18.09 12.60
N LYS A 103 11.33 -18.80 13.69
CA LYS A 103 9.94 -18.96 14.15
C LYS A 103 9.26 -17.63 14.49
N GLN A 104 10.00 -16.69 15.11
CA GLN A 104 9.47 -15.36 15.42
C GLN A 104 9.22 -14.55 14.15
N LEU A 105 10.11 -14.64 13.16
CA LEU A 105 9.94 -13.96 11.86
C LEU A 105 8.76 -14.53 11.07
N GLU A 106 8.61 -15.86 11.01
CA GLU A 106 7.48 -16.51 10.34
C GLU A 106 6.15 -16.09 10.99
N GLY A 107 6.06 -16.12 12.33
CA GLY A 107 4.88 -15.67 13.06
C GLY A 107 4.56 -14.19 12.84
N TYR A 108 5.57 -13.33 12.81
CA TYR A 108 5.39 -11.90 12.51
C TYR A 108 4.82 -11.69 11.11
N PHE A 109 5.34 -12.40 10.10
CA PHE A 109 4.87 -12.25 8.73
C PHE A 109 3.49 -12.86 8.47
N ASP A 110 3.14 -13.94 9.16
CA ASP A 110 1.77 -14.46 9.13
C ASP A 110 0.77 -13.50 9.75
N GLY A 111 1.16 -12.84 10.86
CA GLY A 111 0.40 -11.74 11.45
C GLY A 111 0.20 -10.59 10.46
N TRP A 112 1.27 -10.15 9.79
CA TRP A 112 1.22 -9.12 8.75
C TRP A 112 0.25 -9.50 7.62
N ARG A 113 0.37 -10.71 7.04
CA ARG A 113 -0.53 -11.20 5.97
C ARG A 113 -1.99 -11.20 6.42
N SER A 114 -2.24 -11.62 7.66
CA SER A 114 -3.59 -11.67 8.23
C SER A 114 -4.20 -10.26 8.35
N VAL A 115 -3.44 -9.31 8.90
CA VAL A 115 -3.88 -7.92 9.11
C VAL A 115 -4.09 -7.19 7.78
N VAL A 116 -3.13 -7.25 6.86
CA VAL A 116 -3.26 -6.65 5.52
C VAL A 116 -4.44 -7.27 4.76
N GLY A 117 -4.63 -8.59 4.87
CA GLY A 117 -5.79 -9.28 4.32
C GLY A 117 -7.13 -8.79 4.91
N SER A 118 -7.17 -8.46 6.21
CA SER A 118 -8.35 -7.88 6.86
C SER A 118 -8.66 -6.47 6.35
N VAL A 119 -7.64 -5.63 6.20
CA VAL A 119 -7.81 -4.28 5.60
C VAL A 119 -8.37 -4.40 4.19
N HIS A 120 -7.82 -5.28 3.36
CA HIS A 120 -8.35 -5.48 2.01
C HIS A 120 -9.80 -5.93 2.02
N ARG A 121 -10.19 -6.90 2.85
CA ARG A 121 -11.60 -7.32 2.94
C ARG A 121 -12.52 -6.18 3.36
N LEU A 122 -12.05 -5.30 4.25
CA LEU A 122 -12.81 -4.13 4.66
C LEU A 122 -12.98 -3.15 3.49
N ASP A 123 -11.90 -2.84 2.76
CA ASP A 123 -11.96 -2.03 1.55
C ASP A 123 -12.91 -2.64 0.50
N GLU A 124 -12.82 -3.96 0.22
CA GLU A 124 -13.72 -4.64 -0.72
C GLU A 124 -15.21 -4.47 -0.33
N ARG A 125 -15.53 -4.58 0.97
CA ARG A 125 -16.91 -4.38 1.45
C ARG A 125 -17.36 -2.93 1.28
N PHE A 126 -16.49 -1.96 1.56
CA PHE A 126 -16.80 -0.55 1.36
C PHE A 126 -17.17 -0.26 -0.10
N PHE A 127 -16.31 -0.63 -1.06
CA PHE A 127 -16.59 -0.40 -2.48
C PHE A 127 -17.81 -1.19 -2.97
N ALA A 128 -18.04 -2.41 -2.46
CA ALA A 128 -19.24 -3.18 -2.79
C ALA A 128 -20.52 -2.49 -2.30
N SER A 129 -20.52 -1.91 -1.10
CA SER A 129 -21.65 -1.14 -0.57
C SER A 129 -21.90 0.13 -1.39
N VAL A 130 -20.85 0.89 -1.72
CA VAL A 130 -20.98 2.08 -2.58
C VAL A 130 -21.57 1.71 -3.94
N LYS A 131 -21.05 0.66 -4.57
CA LYS A 131 -21.56 0.15 -5.86
C LYS A 131 -23.04 -0.23 -5.80
N ALA A 132 -23.47 -0.87 -4.72
CA ALA A 132 -24.87 -1.28 -4.55
C ALA A 132 -25.81 -0.07 -4.40
N THR A 133 -25.31 1.03 -3.84
CA THR A 133 -26.10 2.24 -3.57
C THR A 133 -26.19 3.18 -4.78
N LEU A 134 -25.10 3.37 -5.52
CA LEU A 134 -25.05 4.31 -6.65
C LEU A 134 -25.65 3.76 -7.95
N GLY A 135 -25.92 2.45 -8.03
CA GLY A 135 -26.53 1.82 -9.21
C GLY A 135 -25.55 1.46 -10.32
N GLU A 136 -26.08 0.98 -11.45
CA GLU A 136 -25.30 0.34 -12.53
C GLU A 136 -24.35 1.29 -13.26
N GLU A 137 -24.71 2.57 -13.39
CA GLU A 137 -23.91 3.57 -14.13
C GLU A 137 -22.58 3.89 -13.43
N ALA A 138 -22.55 3.83 -12.10
CA ALA A 138 -21.34 4.10 -11.31
C ALA A 138 -20.40 2.89 -11.20
N VAL A 139 -20.83 1.70 -11.65
CA VAL A 139 -20.12 0.43 -11.40
C VAL A 139 -18.68 0.45 -11.89
N GLU A 140 -18.44 0.95 -13.09
CA GLU A 140 -17.09 0.98 -13.66
C GLU A 140 -16.19 1.94 -12.88
N GLY A 141 -16.66 3.16 -12.59
CA GLY A 141 -15.87 4.16 -11.88
C GLY A 141 -15.55 3.75 -10.44
N VAL A 142 -16.52 3.18 -9.72
CA VAL A 142 -16.29 2.60 -8.38
C VAL A 142 -15.24 1.48 -8.44
N GLU A 143 -15.27 0.67 -9.49
CA GLU A 143 -14.33 -0.44 -9.61
C GLU A 143 -12.90 -0.01 -9.95
N ARG A 144 -12.75 1.04 -10.76
CA ARG A 144 -11.45 1.66 -11.03
C ARG A 144 -10.88 2.30 -9.76
N ALA A 145 -11.71 3.04 -9.02
CA ALA A 145 -11.36 3.57 -7.71
C ALA A 145 -10.89 2.45 -6.75
N ARG A 146 -11.62 1.34 -6.67
CA ARG A 146 -11.24 0.18 -5.85
C ARG A 146 -9.86 -0.36 -6.22
N LEU A 147 -9.56 -0.50 -7.50
CA LEU A 147 -8.26 -1.00 -7.97
C LEU A 147 -7.11 -0.06 -7.60
N VAL A 148 -7.30 1.25 -7.74
CA VAL A 148 -6.31 2.26 -7.32
C VAL A 148 -6.08 2.19 -5.81
N ARG A 149 -7.15 2.17 -5.00
CA ARG A 149 -7.03 1.99 -3.55
C ARG A 149 -6.32 0.69 -3.19
N ARG A 150 -6.64 -0.41 -3.88
CA ARG A 150 -5.99 -1.70 -3.68
C ARG A 150 -4.48 -1.60 -3.86
N ARG A 151 -4.03 -0.98 -4.96
CA ARG A 151 -2.61 -0.71 -5.22
C ARG A 151 -1.98 0.12 -4.11
N GLN A 152 -2.63 1.21 -3.70
CA GLN A 152 -2.12 2.09 -2.64
C GLN A 152 -1.94 1.36 -1.31
N ALA A 153 -2.90 0.49 -0.95
CA ALA A 153 -2.81 -0.34 0.24
C ALA A 153 -1.66 -1.36 0.14
N ASP A 154 -1.54 -2.07 -0.99
CA ASP A 154 -0.44 -3.01 -1.21
C ASP A 154 0.93 -2.29 -1.18
N ALA A 155 1.03 -1.10 -1.79
CA ALA A 155 2.25 -0.27 -1.80
C ALA A 155 2.64 0.20 -0.40
N ALA A 156 1.64 0.60 0.41
CA ALA A 156 1.86 0.98 1.79
C ALA A 156 2.40 -0.17 2.64
N SER A 157 2.11 -1.41 2.26
CA SER A 157 2.49 -2.63 3.00
C SER A 157 3.85 -3.21 2.60
N VAL A 158 4.54 -2.63 1.60
CA VAL A 158 5.89 -3.06 1.21
C VAL A 158 6.86 -2.77 2.35
N MET A 159 7.43 -3.83 2.93
CA MET A 159 8.40 -3.72 4.02
C MET A 159 9.81 -3.34 3.52
N GLY A 160 10.52 -2.51 4.30
CA GLY A 160 11.89 -2.10 4.02
C GLY A 160 12.03 -0.76 3.29
N GLY A 161 13.26 -0.39 2.92
CA GLY A 161 13.58 0.90 2.29
C GLY A 161 13.05 1.09 0.87
N LEU A 162 12.44 0.06 0.28
CA LEU A 162 11.84 0.07 -1.07
C LEU A 162 10.35 0.45 -1.03
N SER A 163 9.92 1.25 -0.05
CA SER A 163 8.52 1.68 0.03
C SER A 163 8.09 2.35 -1.28
N LEU A 164 7.12 1.74 -1.97
CA LEU A 164 6.63 2.21 -3.28
C LEU A 164 5.51 3.25 -3.15
N ARG A 165 5.44 3.94 -2.01
CA ARG A 165 4.29 4.78 -1.64
C ARG A 165 4.02 5.95 -2.58
N ASP A 166 5.02 6.42 -3.31
CA ASP A 166 4.95 7.74 -3.97
C ASP A 166 4.97 7.72 -5.51
N THR A 167 4.86 6.56 -6.17
CA THR A 167 5.07 6.54 -7.64
C THR A 167 4.14 5.58 -8.38
N SER A 168 2.94 6.04 -8.68
CA SER A 168 2.14 5.49 -9.78
C SER A 168 1.86 6.56 -10.84
N LEU A 169 1.90 6.16 -12.11
CA LEU A 169 1.82 7.11 -13.24
C LEU A 169 0.43 7.76 -13.34
N ASP A 170 -0.63 7.03 -12.99
CA ASP A 170 -1.99 7.56 -12.90
C ASP A 170 -2.12 8.56 -11.75
N ASP A 171 -1.55 8.31 -10.57
CA ASP A 171 -1.58 9.29 -9.47
C ASP A 171 -0.89 10.60 -9.87
N VAL A 172 0.22 10.53 -10.63
CA VAL A 172 0.87 11.70 -11.21
C VAL A 172 -0.04 12.39 -12.23
N PHE A 173 -0.63 11.63 -13.16
CA PHE A 173 -1.54 12.16 -14.18
C PHE A 173 -2.71 12.92 -13.55
N TRP A 174 -3.40 12.32 -12.58
CA TRP A 174 -4.53 12.94 -11.89
C TRP A 174 -4.13 14.16 -11.06
N SER A 175 -2.92 14.19 -10.51
CA SER A 175 -2.40 15.36 -9.77
C SER A 175 -2.21 16.61 -10.64
N MET A 176 -2.19 16.45 -11.97
CA MET A 176 -2.10 17.55 -12.93
C MET A 176 -3.46 18.18 -13.26
N THR A 177 -4.56 17.68 -12.67
CA THR A 177 -5.93 18.12 -12.97
C THR A 177 -6.21 18.16 -14.48
N PRO A 178 -6.09 17.00 -15.16
CA PRO A 178 -6.18 16.93 -16.62
C PRO A 178 -7.57 17.35 -17.12
N ALA A 179 -7.63 17.92 -18.32
CA ALA A 179 -8.91 18.21 -18.97
C ALA A 179 -9.60 16.92 -19.43
N ALA A 180 -10.93 16.94 -19.57
CA ALA A 180 -11.70 15.76 -20.00
C ALA A 180 -11.22 15.17 -21.33
N GLU A 181 -10.79 16.00 -22.28
CA GLU A 181 -10.22 15.58 -23.56
C GLU A 181 -8.90 14.81 -23.38
N GLU A 182 -8.07 15.21 -22.42
CA GLU A 182 -6.80 14.55 -22.10
C GLU A 182 -7.03 13.21 -21.41
N VAL A 183 -8.00 13.16 -20.47
CA VAL A 183 -8.45 11.91 -19.83
C VAL A 183 -8.93 10.93 -20.89
N ALA A 184 -9.84 11.35 -21.76
CA ALA A 184 -10.38 10.51 -22.83
C ALA A 184 -9.30 9.99 -23.79
N ALA A 185 -8.26 10.79 -24.08
CA ALA A 185 -7.17 10.39 -24.97
C ALA A 185 -6.26 9.28 -24.40
N VAL A 186 -6.19 9.14 -23.07
CA VAL A 186 -5.33 8.16 -22.40
C VAL A 186 -6.08 7.11 -21.58
N ASP A 187 -7.42 7.13 -21.62
CA ASP A 187 -8.27 6.33 -20.73
C ASP A 187 -8.00 4.82 -20.84
N ASP A 188 -7.79 4.30 -22.05
CA ASP A 188 -7.44 2.90 -22.27
C ASP A 188 -6.09 2.53 -21.63
N VAL A 189 -5.12 3.46 -21.64
CA VAL A 189 -3.82 3.28 -20.99
C VAL A 189 -3.98 3.30 -19.48
N LEU A 190 -4.79 4.22 -18.94
CA LEU A 190 -5.11 4.28 -17.51
C LEU A 190 -5.79 2.99 -17.03
N ARG A 191 -6.82 2.51 -17.74
CA ARG A 191 -7.49 1.23 -17.44
C ARG A 191 -6.49 0.06 -17.42
N GLY A 192 -5.57 0.02 -18.40
CA GLY A 192 -4.52 -1.00 -18.45
C GLY A 192 -3.58 -0.94 -17.24
N LEU A 193 -3.18 0.26 -16.83
CA LEU A 193 -2.33 0.47 -15.66
C LEU A 193 -3.06 0.09 -14.35
N GLU A 194 -4.27 0.59 -14.16
CA GLU A 194 -5.08 0.40 -12.95
C GLU A 194 -5.43 -1.08 -12.73
N SER A 195 -5.70 -1.83 -13.81
CA SER A 195 -6.03 -3.26 -13.71
C SER A 195 -4.80 -4.15 -13.46
N SER A 196 -3.63 -3.78 -13.97
CA SER A 196 -2.42 -4.63 -13.91
C SER A 196 -1.54 -4.35 -12.68
N THR A 197 -1.41 -3.08 -12.29
CA THR A 197 -0.46 -2.64 -11.26
C THR A 197 -0.76 -3.17 -9.85
N PRO A 198 -2.01 -3.29 -9.37
CA PRO A 198 -2.29 -3.83 -8.04
C PRO A 198 -1.67 -5.21 -7.83
N ARG A 199 -1.79 -6.10 -8.83
CA ARG A 199 -1.16 -7.43 -8.82
C ARG A 199 0.37 -7.34 -8.71
N LEU A 200 0.99 -6.45 -9.46
CA LEU A 200 2.45 -6.32 -9.50
C LEU A 200 2.99 -5.80 -8.17
N VAL A 201 2.36 -4.76 -7.61
CA VAL A 201 2.72 -4.19 -6.31
C VAL A 201 2.52 -5.22 -5.20
N ARG A 202 1.42 -5.97 -5.23
CA ARG A 202 1.20 -7.06 -4.28
C ARG A 202 2.27 -8.14 -4.39
N ALA A 203 2.69 -8.51 -5.60
CA ALA A 203 3.77 -9.47 -5.80
C ALA A 203 5.10 -8.97 -5.23
N VAL A 204 5.40 -7.67 -5.36
CA VAL A 204 6.58 -7.06 -4.73
C VAL A 204 6.47 -7.08 -3.20
N ALA A 205 5.32 -6.71 -2.63
CA ALA A 205 5.10 -6.73 -1.20
C ALA A 205 5.31 -8.14 -0.61
N VAL A 206 4.68 -9.15 -1.21
CA VAL A 206 4.83 -10.55 -0.79
C VAL A 206 6.24 -11.08 -1.04
N GLY A 207 6.82 -10.83 -2.21
CA GLY A 207 8.15 -11.30 -2.59
C GLY A 207 9.27 -10.70 -1.70
N THR A 208 9.08 -9.47 -1.22
CA THR A 208 10.00 -8.86 -0.25
C THR A 208 9.99 -9.61 1.08
N VAL A 209 8.81 -9.96 1.58
CA VAL A 209 8.65 -10.77 2.79
C VAL A 209 9.25 -12.17 2.62
N GLU A 210 8.99 -12.82 1.49
CA GLU A 210 9.56 -14.13 1.17
C GLU A 210 11.08 -14.09 1.08
N SER A 211 11.65 -13.01 0.52
CA SER A 211 13.09 -12.83 0.44
C SER A 211 13.73 -12.68 1.82
N ILE A 212 13.11 -11.92 2.73
CA ILE A 212 13.56 -11.79 4.12
C ILE A 212 13.53 -13.16 4.82
N LEU A 213 12.45 -13.93 4.66
CA LEU A 213 12.32 -15.27 5.20
C LEU A 213 13.37 -16.24 4.64
N GLU A 214 13.65 -16.18 3.33
CA GLU A 214 14.65 -17.04 2.72
C GLU A 214 16.06 -16.73 3.25
N VAL A 215 16.40 -15.45 3.41
CA VAL A 215 17.67 -15.05 4.05
C VAL A 215 17.72 -15.57 5.48
N ALA A 216 16.66 -15.37 6.27
CA ALA A 216 16.57 -15.88 7.64
C ALA A 216 16.73 -17.40 7.71
N ARG A 217 16.10 -18.17 6.80
CA ARG A 217 16.24 -19.63 6.71
C ARG A 217 17.64 -20.09 6.35
N ARG A 218 18.36 -19.32 5.53
CA ARG A 218 19.76 -19.62 5.19
C ARG A 218 20.67 -19.40 6.38
N LEU A 219 20.46 -18.30 7.11
CA LEU A 219 21.23 -17.97 8.31
C LEU A 219 20.95 -18.96 9.43
N ASP A 220 19.70 -19.34 9.65
CA ASP A 220 19.29 -20.37 10.60
C ASP A 220 19.96 -21.73 10.29
N ARG A 221 19.90 -22.19 9.03
CA ARG A 221 20.58 -23.42 8.59
C ARG A 221 22.10 -23.38 8.73
N ALA A 222 22.70 -22.19 8.65
CA ALA A 222 24.13 -21.98 8.82
C ALA A 222 24.54 -21.81 10.30
N GLY A 223 23.60 -21.93 11.25
CA GLY A 223 23.86 -21.84 12.68
C GLY A 223 23.77 -20.42 13.29
N TYR A 224 23.40 -19.43 12.47
CA TYR A 224 23.26 -18.02 12.86
C TYR A 224 21.83 -17.65 13.33
N GLY A 225 20.92 -18.61 13.38
CA GLY A 225 19.56 -18.40 13.87
C GLY A 225 19.47 -18.38 15.40
N GLY A 226 18.76 -17.41 15.96
CA GLY A 226 18.49 -17.35 17.40
C GLY A 226 19.74 -17.21 18.29
N VAL A 227 20.82 -16.65 17.74
CA VAL A 227 22.06 -16.38 18.48
C VAL A 227 21.76 -15.44 19.64
N THR A 228 22.10 -15.88 20.85
CA THR A 228 21.93 -15.10 22.07
C THR A 228 23.20 -14.32 22.42
N GLU A 229 23.09 -13.36 23.34
CA GLU A 229 24.23 -12.58 23.81
C GLU A 229 25.24 -13.48 24.55
N ALA A 230 24.77 -14.56 25.16
CA ALA A 230 25.62 -15.58 25.74
C ALA A 230 26.40 -16.37 24.67
N ASP A 231 25.81 -16.64 23.51
CA ASP A 231 26.47 -17.33 22.39
C ASP A 231 27.54 -16.45 21.73
N MET A 232 27.32 -15.12 21.64
CA MET A 232 28.32 -14.18 21.12
C MET A 232 29.49 -13.96 22.08
N ASN A 233 29.22 -14.06 23.39
CA ASN A 233 30.24 -13.92 24.44
C ASN A 233 30.94 -15.25 24.79
N ASP A 234 30.48 -16.37 24.22
CA ASP A 234 31.20 -17.65 24.26
C ASP A 234 32.39 -17.57 23.29
N GLY A 235 33.60 -17.73 23.81
CA GLY A 235 34.83 -17.49 23.05
C GLY A 235 35.04 -18.40 21.83
N ASP A 236 34.45 -19.59 21.80
CA ASP A 236 34.57 -20.49 20.63
C ASP A 236 33.43 -20.25 19.64
N ARG A 237 32.20 -20.12 20.14
CA ARG A 237 31.01 -19.88 19.30
C ARG A 237 31.00 -18.46 18.71
N GLY A 238 31.42 -17.46 19.47
CA GLY A 238 31.58 -16.08 19.01
C GLY A 238 32.66 -15.92 17.94
N ARG A 239 33.72 -16.75 17.94
CA ARG A 239 34.75 -16.79 16.88
C ARG A 239 34.29 -17.50 15.62
N GLU A 240 33.32 -18.41 15.71
CA GLU A 240 32.73 -19.11 14.56
C GLU A 240 31.68 -18.25 13.85
N ILE A 241 31.10 -17.28 14.56
CA ILE A 241 30.05 -16.36 14.09
C ILE A 241 30.61 -15.04 13.50
N MET A 242 31.81 -14.59 13.91
CA MET A 242 32.49 -13.37 13.44
C MET A 242 33.36 -13.60 12.20
#